data_AF-A0A6A2ZYX4-F1
#
_entry.id   AF-A0A6A2ZYX4-F1
#
_cell.length_a   1.000
_cell.length_b   1.000
_cell.length_c   1.000
_cell.angle_alpha   90.00
_cell.angle_beta   90.00
_cell.angle_gamma   90.00
#
_symmetry.space_group_name_H-M   'P 1'
#
loop_
_entity.id
_entity.type
_entity.pdbx_description
1 polymer ?
#
loop_
_entity_poly.entity_id
_entity_poly.type
_entity_poly.pdbx_seq_one_letter_code
_entity_poly.pdbx_strand_id
1 'polypeptide(L)'
;MGRELDPEICACILEFLVHKSPDDMLLKKLIRVFPPLNPSPRLKKSLLLRSIQNVITAGEIPEKLLDYLEMISRIETKQRVPIPDSMRDAYCAVAMDCTTKFLAGSPDSTVLYSDAVNRIWRGRIENLERSEASGLVSKRLRNLRRQVEAAFGDEEVVRRLVAINTRADAFFSLRLYLREAVATMGPPLLERAWLGFTVGQS
;
A
#
# COMPACT_ATOMS: atom_id res chain seq x y z
N MET A 1 -31.47 -13.73 25.85
CA MET A 1 -31.26 -13.47 24.40
C MET A 1 -30.10 -12.49 24.28
N GLY A 2 -28.93 -12.94 23.84
CA GLY A 2 -27.80 -12.04 23.58
C GLY A 2 -28.19 -11.17 22.39
N ARG A 3 -28.21 -9.84 22.57
CA ARG A 3 -28.34 -8.93 21.42
C ARG A 3 -27.06 -9.07 20.62
N GLU A 4 -27.12 -9.71 19.46
CA GLU A 4 -26.03 -9.66 18.50
C GLU A 4 -25.81 -8.20 18.13
N LEU A 5 -24.56 -7.76 18.23
CA LEU A 5 -24.19 -6.39 17.86
C LEU A 5 -24.32 -6.28 16.34
N ASP A 6 -24.99 -5.23 15.89
CA ASP A 6 -25.22 -4.99 14.47
C ASP A 6 -23.88 -4.98 13.68
N PRO A 7 -23.77 -5.70 12.56
CA PRO A 7 -22.54 -5.78 11.78
C PRO A 7 -22.04 -4.41 11.25
N GLU A 8 -22.93 -3.48 10.96
CA GLU A 8 -22.58 -2.13 10.51
C GLU A 8 -22.02 -1.30 11.66
N ILE A 9 -22.62 -1.41 12.86
CA ILE A 9 -22.09 -0.80 14.09
C ILE A 9 -20.70 -1.37 14.41
N CYS A 10 -20.51 -2.68 14.29
CA CYS A 10 -19.22 -3.34 14.45
C CYS A 10 -18.17 -2.77 13.48
N ALA A 11 -18.54 -2.62 12.21
CA ALA A 11 -17.64 -2.07 11.19
C ALA A 11 -17.25 -0.62 11.50
N CYS A 12 -18.18 0.20 12.01
CA CYS A 12 -17.91 1.58 12.41
C CYS A 12 -16.95 1.66 13.62
N ILE A 13 -17.16 0.80 14.62
CA ILE A 13 -16.28 0.71 15.80
C ILE A 13 -14.87 0.28 15.37
N LEU A 14 -14.76 -0.74 14.53
CA LEU A 14 -13.47 -1.20 14.01
C LEU A 14 -12.77 -0.11 13.18
N GLU A 15 -13.49 0.59 12.31
CA GLU A 15 -12.91 1.68 11.53
C GLU A 15 -12.33 2.77 12.45
N PHE A 16 -13.06 3.14 13.49
CA PHE A 16 -12.59 4.12 14.49
C PHE A 16 -11.32 3.63 15.19
N LEU A 17 -11.31 2.39 15.67
CA LEU A 17 -10.16 1.82 16.37
C LEU A 17 -8.94 1.70 15.47
N VAL A 18 -9.10 1.33 14.19
CA VAL A 18 -7.99 1.25 13.23
C VAL A 18 -7.31 2.62 13.05
N HIS A 19 -8.08 3.70 13.09
CA HIS A 19 -7.56 5.06 12.96
C HIS A 19 -6.96 5.62 14.25
N LYS A 20 -7.54 5.29 15.41
CA LYS A 20 -7.20 5.96 16.68
C LYS A 20 -6.37 5.12 17.64
N SER A 21 -6.41 3.79 17.52
CA SER A 21 -5.69 2.92 18.45
C SER A 21 -4.18 3.03 18.22
N PRO A 22 -3.38 3.27 19.27
CA PRO A 22 -1.92 3.13 19.18
C PRO A 22 -1.48 1.66 19.22
N ASP A 23 -2.34 0.74 19.67
CA ASP A 23 -2.01 -0.68 19.90
C ASP A 23 -2.54 -1.59 18.79
N ASP A 24 -1.62 -2.11 17.98
CA ASP A 24 -1.90 -3.06 16.90
C ASP A 24 -2.23 -4.48 17.38
N MET A 25 -1.73 -4.88 18.55
CA MET A 25 -2.01 -6.20 19.14
C MET A 25 -3.46 -6.27 19.59
N LEU A 26 -3.98 -5.19 20.17
CA LEU A 26 -5.41 -5.06 20.47
C LEU A 26 -6.25 -5.10 19.19
N LEU A 27 -5.86 -4.38 18.13
CA LEU A 27 -6.56 -4.43 16.85
C LEU A 27 -6.63 -5.84 16.25
N LYS A 28 -5.51 -6.59 16.27
CA LYS A 28 -5.47 -7.97 15.78
C LYS A 28 -6.39 -8.89 16.59
N LYS A 29 -6.43 -8.74 17.92
CA LYS A 29 -7.33 -9.49 18.79
C LYS A 29 -8.78 -9.16 18.47
N LEU A 30 -9.10 -7.88 18.33
CA LEU A 30 -10.46 -7.43 18.03
C LEU A 30 -10.94 -7.97 16.68
N ILE A 31 -10.15 -7.85 15.61
CA ILE A 31 -10.49 -8.38 14.28
C ILE A 31 -10.84 -9.88 14.33
N ARG A 32 -10.20 -10.67 15.22
CA ARG A 32 -10.51 -12.10 15.41
C ARG A 32 -11.81 -12.36 16.16
N VAL A 33 -12.22 -11.42 17.02
CA VAL A 33 -13.39 -11.57 17.90
C VAL A 33 -14.66 -11.03 17.24
N PHE A 34 -14.53 -10.07 16.31
CA PHE A 34 -15.68 -9.59 15.55
C PHE A 34 -16.23 -10.70 14.63
N PRO A 35 -17.57 -10.79 14.47
CA PRO A 35 -18.20 -11.73 13.54
C PRO A 35 -17.66 -11.55 12.11
N PRO A 36 -17.88 -12.49 11.18
CA PRO A 36 -17.49 -12.33 9.78
C PRO A 36 -18.22 -11.12 9.18
N LEU A 37 -17.55 -9.97 9.22
CA LEU A 37 -18.03 -8.74 8.63
C LEU A 37 -17.90 -8.87 7.11
N ASN A 38 -18.90 -8.43 6.36
CA ASN A 38 -18.67 -8.01 4.98
C ASN A 38 -18.12 -6.58 5.04
N PRO A 39 -16.80 -6.40 5.14
CA PRO A 39 -16.25 -5.12 5.54
C PRO A 39 -16.48 -4.12 4.40
N SER A 40 -16.98 -2.93 4.75
CA SER A 40 -17.16 -1.85 3.79
C SER A 40 -15.83 -1.58 3.06
N PRO A 41 -15.85 -1.13 1.79
CA PRO A 41 -14.62 -0.83 1.07
C PRO A 41 -13.71 0.16 1.83
N ARG A 42 -14.32 1.09 2.56
CA ARG A 42 -13.66 2.05 3.45
C ARG A 42 -12.92 1.37 4.61
N LEU A 43 -13.57 0.42 5.30
CA LEU A 43 -12.91 -0.34 6.37
C LEU A 43 -11.75 -1.19 5.82
N LYS A 44 -11.93 -1.84 4.65
CA LYS A 44 -10.85 -2.59 3.98
C LYS A 44 -9.65 -1.70 3.67
N LYS A 45 -9.89 -0.53 3.07
CA LYS A 45 -8.85 0.46 2.79
C LYS A 45 -8.13 0.90 4.06
N SER A 46 -8.88 1.19 5.14
CA SER A 46 -8.32 1.59 6.43
C SER A 46 -7.37 0.53 7.01
N LEU A 47 -7.76 -0.75 6.95
CA LEU A 47 -6.94 -1.87 7.40
C LEU A 47 -5.65 -2.04 6.57
N LEU A 48 -5.74 -1.83 5.26
CA LEU A 48 -4.58 -1.89 4.34
C LEU A 48 -3.62 -0.73 4.61
N LEU A 49 -4.12 0.50 4.77
CA LEU A 49 -3.31 1.67 5.11
C LEU A 49 -2.61 1.49 6.46
N ARG A 50 -3.31 0.94 7.46
CA ARG A 50 -2.71 0.60 8.75
C ARG A 50 -1.62 -0.46 8.61
N SER A 51 -1.84 -1.48 7.77
CA SER A 51 -0.84 -2.51 7.49
C SER A 51 0.43 -1.93 6.85
N ILE A 52 0.27 -1.00 5.89
CA ILE A 52 1.38 -0.26 5.29
C ILE A 52 2.12 0.58 6.34
N GLN A 53 1.39 1.33 7.18
CA GLN A 53 1.98 2.12 8.26
C GLN A 53 2.82 1.26 9.22
N ASN A 54 2.33 0.08 9.60
CA ASN A 54 3.03 -0.80 10.54
C ASN A 54 4.34 -1.33 9.94
N VAL A 55 4.32 -1.68 8.64
CA VAL A 55 5.53 -2.10 7.92
C VAL A 55 6.55 -0.95 7.83
N ILE A 56 6.09 0.27 7.57
CA ILE A 56 6.95 1.45 7.55
C ILE A 56 7.57 1.72 8.93
N THR A 57 6.77 1.62 10.00
CA THR A 57 7.25 1.81 11.38
C THR A 57 8.27 0.75 11.77
N ALA A 58 8.14 -0.49 11.27
CA ALA A 58 9.14 -1.54 11.43
C ALA A 58 10.44 -1.28 10.65
N GLY A 59 10.45 -0.29 9.75
CA GLY A 59 11.64 0.07 8.98
C GLY A 59 11.93 -0.91 7.83
N GLU A 60 10.94 -1.68 7.37
CA GLU A 60 11.09 -2.65 6.29
C GLU A 60 10.35 -2.25 5.01
N ILE A 61 10.86 -2.67 3.85
CA ILE A 61 10.18 -2.56 2.55
C ILE A 61 10.07 -3.98 1.94
N PRO A 62 9.11 -4.80 2.43
CA PRO A 62 8.83 -6.10 1.85
C PRO A 62 8.01 -5.96 0.56
N GLU A 63 8.16 -6.93 -0.34
CA GLU A 63 7.40 -6.98 -1.61
C GLU A 63 5.87 -7.00 -1.38
N LYS A 64 5.43 -7.49 -0.21
CA LYS A 64 4.01 -7.49 0.22
C LYS A 64 3.36 -6.09 0.23
N LEU A 65 4.15 -5.02 0.32
CA LEU A 65 3.63 -3.66 0.18
C LEU A 65 2.99 -3.43 -1.20
N LEU A 66 3.49 -4.08 -2.25
CA LEU A 66 2.87 -4.06 -3.58
C LEU A 66 1.48 -4.71 -3.55
N ASP A 67 1.29 -5.79 -2.77
CA ASP A 67 -0.02 -6.42 -2.60
C ASP A 67 -1.02 -5.45 -1.98
N TYR A 68 -0.62 -4.75 -0.92
CA TYR A 68 -1.50 -3.80 -0.26
C TYR A 68 -1.89 -2.64 -1.18
N LEU A 69 -0.95 -2.08 -1.94
CA LEU A 69 -1.22 -1.01 -2.89
C LEU A 69 -2.15 -1.50 -4.02
N GLU A 70 -1.96 -2.70 -4.55
CA GLU A 70 -2.86 -3.26 -5.57
C GLU A 70 -4.26 -3.58 -5.03
N MET A 71 -4.35 -4.02 -3.78
CA MET A 71 -5.66 -4.22 -3.14
C MET A 71 -6.38 -2.89 -2.95
N ILE A 72 -5.68 -1.83 -2.55
CA ILE A 72 -6.28 -0.49 -2.44
C ILE A 72 -6.69 0.02 -3.83
N SER A 73 -5.87 -0.14 -4.87
CA SER A 73 -6.22 0.36 -6.20
C SER A 73 -7.48 -0.33 -6.76
N ARG A 74 -7.63 -1.63 -6.53
CA ARG A 74 -8.87 -2.37 -6.86
C ARG A 74 -10.08 -1.84 -6.09
N ILE A 75 -9.90 -1.38 -4.84
CA ILE A 75 -10.98 -0.73 -4.08
C ILE A 75 -11.34 0.61 -4.72
N GLU A 76 -10.36 1.47 -5.01
CA GLU A 76 -10.59 2.78 -5.64
C GLU A 76 -11.27 2.65 -7.00
N THR A 77 -10.77 1.77 -7.87
CA THR A 77 -11.34 1.52 -9.20
C THR A 77 -12.80 1.07 -9.11
N LYS A 78 -13.14 0.16 -8.18
CA LYS A 78 -14.53 -0.27 -7.96
C LYS A 78 -15.42 0.87 -7.47
N GLN A 79 -14.87 1.82 -6.74
CA GLN A 79 -15.57 3.01 -6.26
C GLN A 79 -15.52 4.17 -7.27
N ARG A 80 -14.92 3.98 -8.46
CA ARG A 80 -14.68 5.00 -9.48
C ARG A 80 -13.90 6.20 -8.96
N VAL A 81 -13.04 5.98 -7.96
CA VAL A 81 -12.14 6.99 -7.42
C VAL A 81 -10.82 6.93 -8.21
N PRO A 82 -10.33 8.06 -8.75
CA PRO A 82 -9.04 8.10 -9.42
C PRO A 82 -7.89 7.71 -8.50
N ILE A 83 -6.93 6.97 -9.02
CA ILE A 83 -5.71 6.60 -8.27
C ILE A 83 -4.79 7.84 -8.19
N PRO A 84 -4.45 8.33 -6.98
CA PRO A 84 -3.63 9.52 -6.84
C PRO A 84 -2.19 9.28 -7.31
N ASP A 85 -1.50 10.35 -7.69
CA ASP A 85 -0.11 10.28 -8.15
C ASP A 85 0.82 9.76 -7.05
N SER A 86 0.61 10.15 -5.80
CA SER A 86 1.40 9.66 -4.66
C SER A 86 1.36 8.14 -4.51
N MET A 87 0.23 7.50 -4.83
CA MET A 87 0.08 6.05 -4.80
C MET A 87 0.87 5.39 -5.93
N ARG A 88 0.82 5.97 -7.14
CA ARG A 88 1.61 5.51 -8.29
C ARG A 88 3.10 5.64 -8.02
N ASP A 89 3.53 6.74 -7.39
CA ASP A 89 4.91 6.97 -7.00
C ASP A 89 5.37 6.01 -5.91
N ALA A 90 4.54 5.77 -4.88
CA ALA A 90 4.81 4.77 -3.85
C ALA A 90 4.96 3.37 -4.46
N TYR A 91 4.08 3.00 -5.38
CA TYR A 91 4.16 1.70 -6.07
C TYR A 91 5.45 1.56 -6.88
N CYS A 92 5.82 2.60 -7.65
CA CYS A 92 7.08 2.63 -8.39
C CYS A 92 8.29 2.48 -7.47
N ALA A 93 8.33 3.25 -6.38
CA ALA A 93 9.47 3.27 -5.46
C ALA A 93 9.64 1.93 -4.72
N VAL A 94 8.54 1.31 -4.26
CA VAL A 94 8.59 -0.03 -3.64
C VAL A 94 9.05 -1.09 -4.63
N ALA A 95 8.56 -1.06 -5.87
CA ALA A 95 8.97 -2.01 -6.91
C ALA A 95 10.47 -1.90 -7.21
N MET A 96 10.98 -0.67 -7.31
CA MET A 96 12.40 -0.40 -7.47
C MET A 96 13.20 -0.94 -6.30
N ASP A 97 12.88 -0.56 -5.07
CA ASP A 97 13.62 -1.00 -3.88
C ASP A 97 13.64 -2.53 -3.72
N CYS A 98 12.49 -3.18 -3.96
CA CYS A 98 12.39 -4.64 -3.92
C CYS A 98 13.23 -5.34 -4.99
N THR A 99 13.66 -4.63 -6.04
CA THR A 99 14.45 -5.17 -7.15
C THR A 99 15.93 -4.81 -7.01
N THR A 100 16.24 -3.53 -6.82
CA THR A 100 17.62 -3.00 -6.80
C THR A 100 18.39 -3.40 -5.55
N LYS A 101 17.71 -3.74 -4.44
CA LYS A 101 18.39 -4.27 -3.24
C LYS A 101 19.22 -5.52 -3.51
N PHE A 102 18.91 -6.27 -4.57
CA PHE A 102 19.66 -7.45 -4.98
C PHE A 102 20.89 -7.14 -5.83
N LEU A 103 21.05 -5.90 -6.33
CA LEU A 103 22.23 -5.47 -7.09
C LEU A 103 23.44 -5.16 -6.19
N ALA A 104 23.22 -4.97 -4.87
CA ALA A 104 24.27 -4.64 -3.93
C ALA A 104 24.91 -5.92 -3.32
N GLY A 105 26.08 -6.32 -3.82
CA GLY A 105 27.11 -6.96 -3.00
C GLY A 105 26.94 -8.44 -2.62
N SER A 106 26.35 -9.29 -3.47
CA SER A 106 26.37 -10.76 -3.27
C SER A 106 26.88 -11.49 -4.51
N PRO A 107 27.62 -12.62 -4.40
CA PRO A 107 27.96 -13.46 -5.54
C PRO A 107 26.72 -13.97 -6.30
N ASP A 108 25.58 -14.12 -5.62
CA ASP A 108 24.30 -14.53 -6.23
C ASP A 108 23.40 -13.34 -6.64
N SER A 109 23.92 -12.11 -6.56
CA SER A 109 23.18 -10.86 -6.85
C SER A 109 22.48 -10.89 -8.21
N THR A 110 23.16 -11.40 -9.24
CA THR A 110 22.62 -11.48 -10.60
C THR A 110 21.41 -12.41 -10.69
N VAL A 111 21.45 -13.56 -10.01
CA VAL A 111 20.35 -14.54 -10.01
C VAL A 111 19.16 -13.98 -9.23
N LEU A 112 19.41 -13.45 -8.03
CA LEU A 112 18.36 -12.86 -7.19
C LEU A 112 17.71 -11.63 -7.83
N TYR A 113 18.52 -10.79 -8.49
CA TYR A 113 18.02 -9.67 -9.28
C TYR A 113 17.16 -10.17 -10.43
N SER A 114 17.64 -11.17 -11.18
CA SER A 114 16.89 -11.75 -12.30
C SER A 114 15.53 -12.30 -11.86
N ASP A 115 15.49 -13.02 -10.75
CA ASP A 115 14.26 -13.56 -10.17
C ASP A 115 13.31 -12.44 -9.74
N ALA A 116 13.83 -11.37 -9.14
CA ALA A 116 13.04 -10.19 -8.79
C ALA A 116 12.49 -9.49 -10.04
N VAL A 117 13.28 -9.35 -11.11
CA VAL A 117 12.81 -8.80 -12.39
C VAL A 117 11.68 -9.64 -12.99
N ASN A 118 11.85 -10.96 -13.03
CA ASN A 118 10.83 -11.86 -13.56
C ASN A 118 9.55 -11.82 -12.73
N ARG A 119 9.65 -11.87 -11.39
CA ARG A 119 8.49 -11.89 -10.49
C ARG A 119 7.75 -10.55 -10.47
N ILE A 120 8.46 -9.44 -10.29
CA ILE A 120 7.87 -8.11 -10.08
C ILE A 120 7.53 -7.44 -11.41
N TRP A 121 8.44 -7.43 -12.37
CA TRP A 121 8.28 -6.59 -13.56
C TRP A 121 7.57 -7.33 -14.70
N ARG A 122 8.05 -8.53 -15.06
CA ARG A 122 7.46 -9.35 -16.13
C ARG A 122 6.24 -10.15 -15.69
N GLY A 123 6.17 -10.51 -14.41
CA GLY A 123 5.01 -11.17 -13.83
C GLY A 123 3.96 -10.14 -13.41
N ARG A 124 4.25 -9.46 -12.30
CA ARG A 124 3.26 -8.64 -11.60
C ARG A 124 2.87 -7.36 -12.34
N ILE A 125 3.84 -6.50 -12.71
CA ILE A 125 3.58 -5.20 -13.35
C ILE A 125 3.04 -5.38 -14.77
N GLU A 126 3.60 -6.29 -15.55
CA GLU A 126 3.11 -6.61 -16.88
C GLU A 126 1.65 -7.12 -16.87
N ASN A 127 1.28 -7.95 -15.89
CA ASN A 127 -0.10 -8.38 -15.73
C ASN A 127 -1.03 -7.24 -15.31
N LEU A 128 -0.55 -6.32 -14.47
CA LEU A 128 -1.31 -5.11 -14.13
C LEU A 128 -1.59 -4.24 -15.35
N GLU A 129 -0.62 -4.08 -16.26
CA GLU A 129 -0.78 -3.33 -17.51
C GLU A 129 -1.91 -3.86 -18.39
N ARG A 130 -2.13 -5.16 -18.37
CA ARG A 130 -3.18 -5.84 -19.14
C ARG A 130 -4.54 -5.84 -18.45
N SER A 131 -4.61 -5.46 -17.18
CA SER A 131 -5.80 -5.59 -16.33
C SER A 131 -6.52 -4.26 -16.08
N GLU A 132 -7.70 -4.33 -15.47
CA GLU A 132 -8.50 -3.17 -15.02
C GLU A 132 -7.79 -2.30 -13.95
N ALA A 133 -6.71 -2.78 -13.33
CA ALA A 133 -5.87 -2.00 -12.41
C ALA A 133 -4.80 -1.15 -13.13
N SER A 134 -5.00 -0.85 -14.41
CA SER A 134 -4.12 -0.05 -15.27
C SER A 134 -3.80 1.34 -14.70
N GLY A 135 -4.65 1.88 -13.82
CA GLY A 135 -4.43 3.19 -13.20
C GLY A 135 -3.23 3.26 -12.24
N LEU A 136 -2.67 2.13 -11.79
CA LEU A 136 -1.37 2.11 -11.09
C LEU A 136 -0.19 2.26 -12.05
N VAL A 137 -0.37 1.90 -13.32
CA VAL A 137 0.73 1.89 -14.29
C VAL A 137 0.92 3.28 -14.89
N SER A 138 1.85 4.01 -14.30
CA SER A 138 2.28 5.32 -14.79
C SER A 138 3.30 5.19 -15.95
N LYS A 139 3.45 6.26 -16.72
CA LYS A 139 4.54 6.38 -17.72
C LYS A 139 5.92 6.17 -17.08
N ARG A 140 6.09 6.66 -15.83
CA ARG A 140 7.30 6.45 -15.02
C ARG A 140 7.56 4.96 -14.79
N LEU A 141 6.54 4.19 -14.38
CA LEU A 141 6.68 2.76 -14.14
C LEU A 141 7.13 2.00 -15.40
N ARG A 142 6.57 2.34 -16.57
CA ARG A 142 6.97 1.73 -17.85
C ARG A 142 8.42 2.03 -18.23
N ASN A 143 8.86 3.26 -17.99
CA ASN A 143 10.23 3.66 -18.25
C ASN A 143 11.21 2.97 -17.30
N LEU A 144 10.84 2.79 -16.03
CA LEU A 144 11.64 2.05 -15.05
C LEU A 144 11.71 0.57 -15.42
N ARG A 145 10.60 -0.04 -15.84
CA ARG A 145 10.56 -1.42 -16.33
C ARG A 145 11.60 -1.66 -17.43
N ARG A 146 11.64 -0.79 -18.44
CA ARG A 146 12.62 -0.88 -19.54
C ARG A 146 14.06 -0.78 -19.03
N GLN A 147 14.33 0.12 -18.09
CA GLN A 147 15.68 0.26 -17.51
C GLN A 147 16.09 -0.97 -16.70
N VAL A 148 15.19 -1.49 -15.87
CA VAL A 148 15.42 -2.67 -15.03
C VAL A 148 15.61 -3.92 -15.88
N GLU A 149 14.83 -4.08 -16.96
CA GLU A 149 14.98 -5.17 -17.93
C GLU A 149 16.23 -5.02 -18.80
N ALA A 150 16.68 -3.79 -19.11
CA ALA A 150 17.92 -3.54 -19.86
C ALA A 150 19.19 -3.67 -19.01
N ALA A 151 19.08 -3.62 -17.67
CA ALA A 151 20.22 -3.80 -16.77
C ALA A 151 20.89 -5.18 -16.90
N PHE A 152 20.23 -6.15 -17.54
CA PHE A 152 20.81 -7.42 -17.90
C PHE A 152 21.94 -7.23 -18.94
N GLY A 153 23.18 -7.25 -18.45
CA GLY A 153 24.37 -7.13 -19.29
C GLY A 153 24.87 -5.70 -19.51
N ASP A 154 24.31 -4.71 -18.82
CA ASP A 154 24.75 -3.30 -18.90
C ASP A 154 25.23 -2.80 -17.52
N GLU A 155 26.55 -2.80 -17.32
CA GLU A 155 27.18 -2.35 -16.07
C GLU A 155 26.93 -0.86 -15.79
N GLU A 156 26.77 -0.02 -16.81
CA GLU A 156 26.45 1.41 -16.69
C GLU A 156 25.03 1.62 -16.12
N VAL A 157 24.07 0.80 -16.55
CA VAL A 157 22.72 0.81 -16.00
C VAL A 157 22.70 0.27 -14.57
N VAL A 158 23.43 -0.82 -14.27
CA VAL A 158 23.54 -1.34 -12.91
C VAL A 158 24.14 -0.30 -11.96
N ARG A 159 25.22 0.37 -12.36
CA ARG A 159 25.87 1.41 -11.54
C ARG A 159 24.92 2.57 -11.23
N ARG A 160 24.13 2.99 -12.22
CA ARG A 160 23.07 4.01 -12.04
C ARG A 160 21.98 3.54 -11.07
N LEU A 161 21.51 2.30 -11.20
CA LEU A 161 20.48 1.74 -10.33
C LEU A 161 20.95 1.58 -8.88
N VAL A 162 22.20 1.19 -8.66
CA VAL A 162 22.80 1.06 -7.32
C VAL A 162 23.04 2.43 -6.67
N ALA A 163 23.33 3.46 -7.46
CA ALA A 163 23.54 4.82 -6.94
C ALA A 163 22.24 5.49 -6.45
N ILE A 164 21.07 4.98 -6.84
CA ILE A 164 19.77 5.52 -6.40
C ILE A 164 19.46 5.01 -4.99
N ASN A 165 19.13 5.92 -4.09
CA ASN A 165 18.66 5.56 -2.75
C ASN A 165 17.19 5.10 -2.77
N THR A 166 16.96 3.94 -3.38
CA THR A 166 15.61 3.39 -3.60
C THR A 166 14.86 3.16 -2.30
N ARG A 167 15.55 2.86 -1.21
CA ARG A 167 14.93 2.62 0.10
C ARG A 167 14.39 3.90 0.71
N ALA A 168 15.16 4.99 0.68
CA ALA A 168 14.70 6.28 1.18
C ALA A 168 13.53 6.80 0.32
N ASP A 169 13.62 6.65 -0.99
CA ASP A 169 12.56 7.02 -1.93
C ASP A 169 11.27 6.23 -1.68
N ALA A 170 11.38 4.93 -1.39
CA ALA A 170 10.24 4.08 -1.05
C ALA A 170 9.55 4.55 0.24
N PHE A 171 10.31 4.81 1.31
CA PHE A 171 9.74 5.33 2.55
C PHE A 171 9.09 6.69 2.38
N PHE A 172 9.75 7.60 1.67
CA PHE A 172 9.23 8.94 1.42
C PHE A 172 7.91 8.87 0.65
N SER A 173 7.88 8.11 -0.45
CA SER A 173 6.70 7.99 -1.30
C SER A 173 5.54 7.32 -0.58
N LEU A 174 5.80 6.27 0.21
CA LEU A 174 4.78 5.60 1.02
C LEU A 174 4.20 6.53 2.11
N ARG A 175 5.03 7.31 2.80
CA ARG A 175 4.57 8.27 3.82
C ARG A 175 3.73 9.37 3.20
N LEU A 176 4.13 9.87 2.03
CA LEU A 176 3.37 10.86 1.28
C LEU A 176 1.99 10.32 0.91
N TYR A 177 1.94 9.11 0.35
CA TYR A 177 0.69 8.44 0.03
C TYR A 177 -0.20 8.20 1.26
N LEU A 178 0.35 7.70 2.37
CA LEU A 178 -0.42 7.49 3.61
C LEU A 178 -1.06 8.78 4.11
N ARG A 179 -0.30 9.89 4.10
CA ARG A 179 -0.80 11.20 4.52
C ARG A 179 -1.97 11.66 3.64
N GLU A 180 -1.83 11.55 2.32
CA GLU A 180 -2.89 11.91 1.37
C GLU A 180 -4.11 11.00 1.53
N ALA A 181 -3.92 9.69 1.65
CA ALA A 181 -5.00 8.73 1.79
C ALA A 181 -5.82 8.94 3.07
N VAL A 182 -5.15 9.22 4.20
CA VAL A 182 -5.81 9.53 5.48
C VAL A 182 -6.57 10.86 5.39
N ALA A 183 -5.98 11.89 4.79
CA ALA A 183 -6.64 13.18 4.61
C ALA A 183 -7.91 13.06 3.74
N THR A 184 -7.85 12.30 2.65
CA THR A 184 -8.97 12.10 1.73
C THR A 184 -10.09 11.25 2.34
N MET A 185 -9.77 10.27 3.18
CA MET A 185 -10.80 9.46 3.85
C MET A 185 -11.59 10.24 4.91
N GLY A 186 -10.97 11.27 5.50
CA GLY A 186 -11.53 12.02 6.61
C GLY A 186 -11.71 11.18 7.88
N PRO A 187 -12.25 11.77 8.96
CA PRO A 187 -12.42 11.07 10.23
C PRO A 187 -13.41 9.89 10.10
N PRO A 188 -13.23 8.83 10.90
CA PRO A 188 -14.16 7.70 11.00
C PRO A 188 -15.60 8.15 11.23
N LEU A 189 -16.57 7.33 10.81
CA LEU A 189 -17.99 7.67 10.93
C LEU A 189 -18.42 8.02 12.36
N LEU A 190 -17.94 7.29 13.37
CA LEU A 190 -18.23 7.57 14.78
C LEU A 190 -17.68 8.94 15.24
N GLU A 191 -16.49 9.31 14.77
CA GLU A 191 -15.91 10.61 15.10
C GLU A 191 -16.67 11.75 14.40
N ARG A 192 -17.12 11.54 13.15
CA ARG A 192 -17.98 12.50 12.45
C ARG A 192 -19.31 12.70 13.15
N ALA A 193 -19.95 11.63 13.60
CA ALA A 193 -21.19 11.72 14.37
C ALA A 193 -20.97 12.54 15.64
N TRP A 194 -19.88 12.28 16.38
CA TRP A 194 -19.54 13.01 17.60
C TRP A 194 -19.25 14.50 17.35
N LEU A 195 -18.51 14.84 16.29
CA LEU A 195 -18.25 16.23 15.90
C LEU A 195 -19.51 16.96 15.39
N GLY A 196 -20.45 16.25 14.77
CA GLY A 196 -21.74 16.82 14.37
C GLY A 196 -22.63 17.17 15.57
N PHE A 197 -22.54 16.40 16.66
CA PHE A 197 -23.28 16.67 17.90
C PHE A 197 -22.80 17.94 18.61
N THR A 198 -21.52 18.31 18.52
CA THR A 198 -20.99 19.52 19.19
C THR A 198 -21.30 20.81 18.43
N VAL A 199 -21.37 20.76 17.10
CA VAL A 199 -21.73 21.92 16.25
C VAL A 199 -23.23 22.22 16.27
N GLY A 200 -24.08 21.21 16.48
CA GLY A 200 -25.55 21.37 16.57
C GLY A 200 -26.08 21.86 17.93
N GLN A 201 -25.20 22.17 18.89
CA GLN A 201 -25.55 22.74 20.20
C GLN A 201 -25.00 24.16 20.41
N SER A 202 -24.55 24.83 19.35
CA SER A 202 -24.09 26.22 19.36
C SER A 202 -25.12 27.17 18.77
#